data_AF-A0A0L0UMZ4-F1
#
_entry.id   AF-A0A0L0UMZ4-F1
#
_cell.length_a   1.000
_cell.length_b   1.000
_cell.length_c   1.000
_cell.angle_alpha   90.00
_cell.angle_beta   90.00
_cell.angle_gamma   90.00
#
_symmetry.space_group_name_H-M   'P 1'
#
loop_
_entity.id
_entity.type
_entity.pdbx_description
1 polymer ?
#
loop_
_entity_poly.entity_id
_entity_poly.type
_entity_poly.pdbx_seq_one_letter_code
_entity_poly.pdbx_strand_id
1 'polypeptide(L)'
;MESLSNSIITSCIKALPLLTDNTFSEWKSQILIIFEMLDIKDVFTLGIGELSKKTELMVRGMIMIKLDSKTIASVINQNNATDVLKIWTSIINEFASNDEANRRRIWSELSYLTLSETDIPGFIVKVKSILVKMNEVGIVVDSDIVGFEIVKKFPNTTEMTVIKTTLDHSGVPVTPYLVLKHLKQHADNIASSAPIVQSSQVALFTDASRLCKPKTHNTLANHPEEKCWKLYPHLRPAFPPRTSGSRSEST
;
A
#
# COMPACT_ATOMS: atom_id res chain seq x y z
N MET A 1 5.71 -26.19 25.70
CA MET A 1 5.30 -24.78 25.62
C MET A 1 6.49 -23.83 25.77
N GLU A 2 7.36 -24.06 26.76
CA GLU A 2 8.56 -23.23 27.01
C GLU A 2 9.59 -23.21 25.87
N SER A 3 9.76 -24.31 25.12
CA SER A 3 10.63 -24.33 23.93
C SER A 3 10.05 -23.55 22.76
N LEU A 4 8.71 -23.57 22.59
CA LEU A 4 8.01 -22.84 21.55
C LEU A 4 8.02 -21.34 21.83
N SER A 5 7.78 -20.92 23.07
CA SER A 5 7.88 -19.51 23.47
C SER A 5 9.28 -18.95 23.24
N ASN A 6 10.33 -19.70 23.62
CA ASN A 6 11.72 -19.28 23.37
C ASN A 6 12.06 -19.18 21.88
N SER A 7 11.51 -20.07 21.04
CA SER A 7 11.67 -20.01 19.59
C SER A 7 11.00 -18.76 18.99
N ILE A 8 9.79 -18.44 19.44
CA ILE A 8 9.05 -17.24 18.98
C ILE A 8 9.80 -15.98 19.40
N ILE A 9 10.22 -15.85 20.66
CA ILE A 9 10.99 -14.70 21.15
C ILE A 9 12.27 -14.51 20.31
N THR A 10 12.99 -15.61 20.03
CA THR A 10 14.19 -15.55 19.19
C THR A 10 13.89 -15.05 17.78
N SER A 11 12.75 -15.44 17.20
CA SER A 11 12.31 -14.97 15.88
C SER A 11 11.95 -13.48 15.91
N CYS A 12 11.22 -13.02 16.93
CA CYS A 12 10.91 -11.60 17.12
C CYS A 12 12.17 -10.74 17.27
N ILE A 13 13.17 -11.20 18.04
CA ILE A 13 14.45 -10.50 18.19
C ILE A 13 15.19 -10.37 16.85
N LYS A 14 15.16 -11.44 16.03
CA LYS A 14 15.77 -11.40 14.70
C LYS A 14 15.05 -10.41 13.78
N ALA A 15 13.72 -10.41 13.82
CA ALA A 15 12.87 -9.53 13.02
C ALA A 15 12.93 -8.05 13.44
N LEU A 16 13.34 -7.75 14.68
CA LEU A 16 13.41 -6.37 15.18
C LEU A 16 14.28 -5.50 14.24
N PRO A 17 13.79 -4.37 13.70
CA PRO A 17 14.59 -3.53 12.83
C PRO A 17 15.76 -2.90 13.60
N LEU A 18 16.74 -2.37 12.88
CA LEU A 18 17.74 -1.51 13.48
C LEU A 18 17.07 -0.18 13.87
N LEU A 19 17.31 0.32 15.07
CA LEU A 19 16.74 1.58 15.55
C LEU A 19 17.44 2.76 14.86
N THR A 20 16.63 3.58 14.18
CA THR A 20 17.00 4.81 13.48
C THR A 20 15.85 5.82 13.60
N ASP A 21 16.09 7.05 13.14
CA ASP A 21 15.06 8.11 13.07
C ASP A 21 13.78 7.69 12.31
N ASN A 22 13.89 6.79 11.33
CA ASN A 22 12.77 6.37 10.49
C ASN A 22 12.09 5.08 10.96
N THR A 23 12.76 4.28 11.79
CA THR A 23 12.29 2.96 12.23
C THR A 23 11.81 2.96 13.68
N PHE A 24 11.96 4.06 14.43
CA PHE A 24 11.62 4.13 15.85
C PHE A 24 10.21 3.65 16.18
N SER A 25 9.16 4.13 15.50
CA SER A 25 7.78 3.75 15.84
C SER A 25 7.51 2.24 15.63
N GLU A 26 8.07 1.67 14.55
CA GLU A 26 7.99 0.23 14.28
C GLU A 26 8.81 -0.57 15.30
N TRP A 27 10.06 -0.14 15.54
CA TRP A 27 10.96 -0.73 16.52
C TRP A 27 10.34 -0.75 17.92
N LYS A 28 9.76 0.38 18.35
CA LYS A 28 9.09 0.54 19.65
C LYS A 28 7.90 -0.41 19.77
N SER A 29 7.08 -0.51 18.73
CA SER A 29 5.93 -1.42 18.72
C SER A 29 6.37 -2.87 18.86
N GLN A 30 7.38 -3.29 18.10
CA GLN A 30 7.87 -4.67 18.11
C GLN A 30 8.61 -5.03 19.40
N ILE A 31 9.43 -4.13 19.95
CA ILE A 31 10.15 -4.41 21.21
C ILE A 31 9.20 -4.47 22.41
N LEU A 32 8.13 -3.67 22.41
CA LEU A 32 7.09 -3.75 23.46
C LEU A 32 6.33 -5.07 23.41
N ILE A 33 6.12 -5.66 22.24
CA ILE A 33 5.57 -7.03 22.12
C ILE A 33 6.53 -8.05 22.75
N ILE A 34 7.83 -7.92 22.49
CA ILE A 34 8.84 -8.80 23.12
C ILE A 34 8.81 -8.64 24.65
N PHE A 35 8.69 -7.41 25.16
CA PHE A 35 8.58 -7.16 26.59
C PHE A 35 7.30 -7.74 27.21
N GLU A 36 6.19 -7.73 26.46
CA GLU A 36 4.93 -8.35 26.88
C GLU A 36 5.05 -9.88 26.95
N MET A 37 5.72 -10.50 25.97
CA MET A 37 6.01 -11.93 25.98
C MET A 37 6.92 -12.36 27.14
N LEU A 38 7.75 -11.45 27.64
CA LEU A 38 8.66 -11.64 28.77
C LEU A 38 8.06 -11.23 30.12
N ASP A 39 6.83 -10.69 30.13
CA ASP A 39 6.16 -10.16 31.33
C ASP A 39 6.96 -9.04 32.04
N ILE A 40 7.61 -8.18 31.25
CA ILE A 40 8.44 -7.07 31.76
C ILE A 40 8.01 -5.70 31.25
N LYS A 41 6.97 -5.63 30.41
CA LYS A 41 6.50 -4.39 29.75
C LYS A 41 6.26 -3.26 30.75
N ASP A 42 5.57 -3.56 31.85
CA ASP A 42 5.20 -2.56 32.86
C ASP A 42 6.41 -1.96 33.58
N VAL A 43 7.52 -2.70 33.67
CA VAL A 43 8.78 -2.17 34.20
C VAL A 43 9.32 -1.04 33.31
N PHE A 44 9.16 -1.17 31.99
CA PHE A 44 9.65 -0.19 31.01
C PHE A 44 8.67 0.95 30.74
N THR A 45 7.36 0.69 30.80
CA THR A 45 6.34 1.69 30.43
C THR A 45 5.73 2.41 31.64
N LEU A 46 5.62 1.74 32.78
CA LEU A 46 4.99 2.26 34.00
C LEU A 46 5.98 2.44 35.15
N GLY A 47 7.17 1.84 35.06
CA GLY A 47 8.14 1.81 36.16
C GLY A 47 7.72 0.90 37.31
N ILE A 48 6.84 -0.08 37.03
CA ILE A 48 6.28 -0.99 38.04
C ILE A 48 6.99 -2.33 37.94
N GLY A 49 7.52 -2.82 39.07
CA GLY A 49 8.23 -4.10 39.16
C GLY A 49 9.75 -3.95 39.08
N GLU A 50 10.44 -5.08 39.04
CA GLU A 50 11.91 -5.13 39.00
C GLU A 50 12.40 -6.19 38.00
N LEU A 51 13.55 -5.92 37.38
CA LEU A 51 14.22 -6.90 36.52
C LEU A 51 15.21 -7.73 37.34
N SER A 52 15.20 -9.05 37.13
CA SER A 52 16.29 -9.90 37.59
C SER A 52 17.60 -9.49 36.89
N LYS A 53 18.76 -9.68 37.54
CA LYS A 53 20.08 -9.39 36.94
C LYS A 53 20.29 -10.10 35.59
N LYS A 54 19.77 -11.32 35.45
CA LYS A 54 19.87 -12.09 34.20
C LYS A 54 18.98 -11.48 33.11
N THR A 55 17.75 -11.09 33.46
CA THR A 55 16.79 -10.47 32.54
C THR A 55 17.30 -9.10 32.07
N GLU A 56 17.81 -8.27 33.00
CA GLU A 56 18.42 -6.98 32.70
C GLU A 56 19.52 -7.13 31.64
N LEU A 57 20.49 -8.02 31.88
CA LEU A 57 21.62 -8.23 30.98
C LEU A 57 21.17 -8.72 29.60
N MET A 58 20.19 -9.63 29.55
CA MET A 58 19.62 -10.15 28.30
C MET A 58 18.95 -9.03 27.50
N VAL A 59 18.09 -8.23 28.14
CA VAL A 59 17.35 -7.16 27.47
C VAL A 59 18.30 -6.04 27.04
N ARG A 60 19.28 -5.69 27.86
CA ARG A 60 20.32 -4.71 27.50
C ARG A 60 21.11 -5.16 26.28
N GLY A 61 21.58 -6.41 26.26
CA GLY A 61 22.27 -6.98 25.09
C GLY A 61 21.40 -6.92 23.83
N MET A 62 20.12 -7.30 23.94
CA MET A 62 19.15 -7.27 22.85
C MET A 62 18.91 -5.85 22.29
N ILE A 63 18.74 -4.85 23.15
CA ILE A 63 18.59 -3.45 22.73
C ILE A 63 19.86 -2.99 22.03
N MET A 64 21.03 -3.20 22.65
CA MET A 64 22.31 -2.71 22.15
C MET A 64 22.65 -3.23 20.75
N ILE A 65 22.38 -4.50 20.44
CA ILE A 65 22.64 -5.06 19.10
C ILE A 65 21.68 -4.52 18.03
N LYS A 66 20.60 -3.83 18.43
CA LYS A 66 19.62 -3.22 17.53
C LYS A 66 19.71 -1.70 17.51
N LEU A 67 20.76 -1.10 18.08
CA LEU A 67 21.08 0.31 17.92
C LEU A 67 22.13 0.49 16.80
N ASP A 68 21.92 1.46 15.92
CA ASP A 68 22.97 1.86 14.99
C ASP A 68 24.04 2.73 15.70
N SER A 69 25.21 2.88 15.09
CA SER A 69 26.32 3.63 15.71
C SER A 69 25.95 5.08 16.05
N LYS A 70 25.12 5.72 15.23
CA LYS A 70 24.62 7.09 15.46
C LYS A 70 23.75 7.13 16.71
N THR A 71 22.79 6.23 16.82
CA THR A 71 21.88 6.15 17.96
C THR A 71 22.63 5.81 19.23
N ILE A 72 23.59 4.88 19.19
CA ILE A 72 24.45 4.57 20.35
C ILE A 72 25.12 5.84 20.88
N ALA A 73 25.72 6.65 20.00
CA ALA A 73 26.38 7.89 20.40
C ALA A 73 25.43 8.93 20.98
N SER A 74 24.15 8.92 20.60
CA SER A 74 23.14 9.85 21.11
C SER A 74 22.57 9.40 22.46
N VAL A 75 22.26 8.10 22.60
CA VAL A 75 21.49 7.59 23.74
C VAL A 75 22.32 6.94 24.85
N ILE A 76 23.56 6.53 24.58
CA ILE A 76 24.44 5.83 25.54
C ILE A 76 25.56 6.74 26.04
N ASN A 77 25.77 6.75 27.37
CA ASN A 77 26.85 7.47 28.03
C ASN A 77 27.36 6.70 29.27
N GLN A 78 28.41 7.22 29.92
CA GLN A 78 29.03 6.59 31.10
C GLN A 78 28.08 6.35 32.28
N ASN A 79 26.97 7.09 32.37
CA ASN A 79 26.03 7.01 33.48
C ASN A 79 24.89 6.00 33.27
N ASN A 80 24.62 5.61 32.01
CA ASN A 80 23.52 4.68 31.67
C ASN A 80 23.97 3.39 30.98
N ALA A 81 25.22 3.26 30.53
CA ALA A 81 25.69 2.11 29.76
C ALA A 81 25.49 0.73 30.42
N THR A 82 25.30 0.71 31.74
CA THR A 82 25.10 -0.51 32.53
C THR A 82 23.67 -0.72 33.02
N ASP A 83 22.73 0.14 32.63
CA ASP A 83 21.37 0.17 33.15
C ASP A 83 20.35 0.27 32.02
N VAL A 84 19.70 -0.86 31.72
CA VAL A 84 18.74 -0.95 30.61
C VAL A 84 17.56 0.01 30.73
N LEU A 85 17.12 0.35 31.94
CA LEU A 85 15.98 1.25 32.15
C LEU A 85 16.38 2.69 31.85
N LYS A 86 17.60 3.08 32.21
CA LYS A 86 18.16 4.39 31.81
C LYS A 86 18.42 4.47 30.31
N ILE A 87 18.88 3.38 29.68
CA ILE A 87 19.04 3.32 28.22
C ILE A 87 17.68 3.49 27.54
N TRP A 88 16.68 2.75 28.00
CA TRP A 88 15.30 2.87 27.49
C TRP A 88 14.77 4.29 27.62
N THR A 89 14.92 4.91 28.79
CA THR A 89 14.51 6.31 29.02
C THR A 89 15.22 7.26 28.06
N SER A 90 16.52 7.07 27.84
CA SER A 90 17.32 7.86 26.89
C SER A 90 16.81 7.72 25.46
N ILE A 91 16.49 6.49 25.02
CA ILE A 91 15.88 6.20 23.71
C ILE A 91 14.54 6.91 23.57
N ILE A 92 13.65 6.77 24.56
CA ILE A 92 12.33 7.43 24.51
C ILE A 92 12.47 8.95 24.45
N ASN A 93 13.41 9.52 25.20
CA ASN A 93 13.66 10.96 25.18
C ASN A 93 14.17 11.44 23.80
N GLU A 94 15.10 10.71 23.19
CA GLU A 94 15.67 11.09 21.89
C GLU A 94 14.63 11.09 20.76
N PHE A 95 13.72 10.11 20.74
CA PHE A 95 12.81 9.92 19.61
C PHE A 95 11.37 10.37 19.85
N ALA A 96 10.91 10.39 21.10
CA ALA A 96 9.51 10.57 21.46
C ALA A 96 9.28 11.52 22.64
N SER A 97 10.28 12.29 23.08
CA SER A 97 9.98 13.36 24.04
C SER A 97 9.05 14.40 23.42
N ASN A 98 8.24 15.04 24.27
CA ASN A 98 7.40 16.17 23.89
C ASN A 98 8.20 17.49 23.77
N ASP A 99 9.52 17.40 23.67
CA ASP A 99 10.37 18.58 23.57
C ASP A 99 10.11 19.30 22.25
N GLU A 100 10.26 20.62 22.29
CA GLU A 100 10.02 21.47 21.13
C GLU A 100 10.86 21.05 19.91
N ALA A 101 12.09 20.61 20.12
CA ALA A 101 12.97 20.13 19.04
C ALA A 101 12.37 18.92 18.31
N ASN A 102 11.86 17.93 19.05
CA ASN A 102 11.26 16.73 18.49
C ASN A 102 9.96 17.05 17.76
N ARG A 103 9.09 17.87 18.36
CA ARG A 103 7.86 18.34 17.71
C ARG A 103 8.15 19.12 16.44
N ARG A 104 9.11 20.05 16.48
CA ARG A 104 9.52 20.85 15.32
C ARG A 104 10.10 19.97 14.21
N ARG A 105 10.91 18.97 14.55
CA ARG A 105 11.47 18.00 13.59
C ARG A 105 10.35 17.27 12.84
N ILE A 106 9.40 16.68 13.56
CA ILE A 106 8.28 15.95 12.94
C ILE A 106 7.36 16.87 12.14
N TRP A 107 7.06 18.07 12.66
CA TRP A 107 6.27 19.06 11.91
C TRP A 107 6.98 19.51 10.63
N SER A 108 8.31 19.67 10.67
CA SER A 108 9.12 19.99 9.50
C SER A 108 9.11 18.86 8.48
N GLU A 109 9.18 17.60 8.93
CA GLU A 109 9.04 16.42 8.07
C GLU A 109 7.71 16.45 7.30
N LEU A 110 6.60 16.78 7.98
CA LEU A 110 5.31 16.99 7.30
C LEU A 110 5.39 18.17 6.33
N SER A 111 5.85 19.33 6.79
CA SER A 111 5.82 20.60 6.05
C SER A 111 6.58 20.51 4.73
N TYR A 112 7.77 19.91 4.74
CA TYR A 112 8.62 19.75 3.56
C TYR A 112 8.28 18.55 2.68
N LEU A 113 7.38 17.65 3.11
CA LEU A 113 6.96 16.53 2.30
C LEU A 113 6.25 17.02 1.03
N THR A 114 6.67 16.50 -0.13
CA THR A 114 6.07 16.80 -1.42
C THR A 114 5.36 15.58 -1.99
N LEU A 115 4.22 15.81 -2.66
CA LEU A 115 3.53 14.76 -3.40
C LEU A 115 4.15 14.65 -4.80
N SER A 116 4.71 13.48 -5.12
CA SER A 116 5.11 13.12 -6.48
C SER A 116 3.97 12.37 -7.16
N GLU A 117 3.61 12.76 -8.38
CA GLU A 117 2.57 12.08 -9.17
C GLU A 117 2.96 10.65 -9.55
N THR A 118 4.26 10.36 -9.59
CA THR A 118 4.79 9.02 -9.86
C THR A 118 4.76 8.10 -8.64
N ASP A 119 4.59 8.63 -7.43
CA ASP A 119 4.66 7.87 -6.17
C ASP A 119 3.62 8.34 -5.15
N ILE A 120 2.35 8.34 -5.57
CA ILE A 120 1.21 8.59 -4.68
C ILE A 120 1.17 7.56 -3.52
N PRO A 121 1.40 6.25 -3.76
CA PRO A 121 1.41 5.27 -2.66
C PRO A 121 2.50 5.56 -1.61
N GLY A 122 3.73 5.89 -2.05
CA GLY A 122 4.82 6.23 -1.13
C GLY A 122 4.55 7.51 -0.35
N PHE A 123 3.93 8.53 -0.97
CA PHE A 123 3.45 9.70 -0.25
C PHE A 123 2.44 9.34 0.84
N ILE A 124 1.44 8.50 0.53
CA ILE A 124 0.42 8.07 1.50
C ILE A 124 1.07 7.36 2.69
N VAL A 125 2.03 6.47 2.44
CA VAL A 125 2.76 5.75 3.50
C VAL A 125 3.56 6.73 4.38
N LYS A 126 4.27 7.68 3.78
CA LYS A 126 5.04 8.70 4.51
C LYS A 126 4.14 9.57 5.39
N VAL A 127 3.02 10.08 4.86
CA VAL A 127 2.06 10.86 5.65
C VAL A 127 1.53 10.05 6.83
N LYS A 128 1.14 8.78 6.63
CA LYS A 128 0.69 7.93 7.74
C LYS A 128 1.76 7.73 8.80
N SER A 129 3.02 7.51 8.39
CA SER A 129 4.16 7.39 9.31
C SER A 129 4.33 8.68 10.13
N ILE A 130 4.27 9.84 9.48
CA ILE A 130 4.38 11.14 10.15
C ILE A 130 3.21 11.36 11.13
N LEU A 131 1.98 11.01 10.78
CA LEU A 131 0.83 11.12 11.69
C LEU A 131 1.00 10.28 12.96
N VAL A 132 1.60 9.09 12.85
CA VAL A 132 1.96 8.26 14.02
C VAL A 132 3.02 8.97 14.85
N LYS A 133 4.11 9.43 14.23
CA LYS A 133 5.18 10.17 14.92
C LYS A 133 4.66 11.42 15.62
N MET A 134 3.72 12.16 15.02
CA MET A 134 3.10 13.36 15.60
C MET A 134 2.42 13.05 16.93
N ASN A 135 1.68 11.94 16.99
CA ASN A 135 1.07 11.48 18.23
C ASN A 135 2.13 11.05 19.26
N GLU A 136 3.19 10.36 18.83
CA GLU A 136 4.27 9.92 19.71
C GLU A 136 5.01 11.08 20.39
N VAL A 137 5.23 12.20 19.70
CA VAL A 137 5.88 13.39 20.27
C VAL A 137 4.88 14.39 20.88
N GLY A 138 3.59 14.05 20.97
CA GLY A 138 2.58 14.90 21.60
C GLY A 138 2.20 16.17 20.84
N ILE A 139 2.25 16.15 19.50
CA ILE A 139 1.69 17.24 18.68
C ILE A 139 0.16 17.16 18.72
N VAL A 140 -0.45 18.14 19.38
CA VAL A 140 -1.92 18.29 19.46
C VAL A 140 -2.34 19.40 18.49
N VAL A 141 -2.93 19.00 17.37
CA VAL A 141 -3.45 19.91 16.34
C VAL A 141 -4.78 19.32 15.85
N ASP A 142 -5.74 20.20 15.55
CA ASP A 142 -7.02 19.76 15.00
C ASP A 142 -6.84 19.01 13.67
N SER A 143 -7.64 17.97 13.51
CA SER A 143 -7.48 17.03 12.39
C SER A 143 -7.61 17.74 11.03
N ASP A 144 -8.54 18.69 10.94
CA ASP A 144 -8.77 19.48 9.73
C ASP A 144 -7.57 20.34 9.33
N ILE A 145 -6.88 20.97 10.29
CA ILE A 145 -5.66 21.75 10.03
C ILE A 145 -4.56 20.88 9.42
N VAL A 146 -4.38 19.66 9.95
CA VAL A 146 -3.43 18.70 9.38
C VAL A 146 -3.87 18.25 7.98
N GLY A 147 -5.18 18.09 7.77
CA GLY A 147 -5.75 17.81 6.46
C GLY A 147 -5.47 18.92 5.45
N PHE A 148 -5.70 20.18 5.81
CA PHE A 148 -5.40 21.34 4.97
C PHE A 148 -3.92 21.41 4.61
N GLU A 149 -3.03 21.14 5.56
CA GLU A 149 -1.59 21.10 5.32
C GLU A 149 -1.21 20.00 4.31
N ILE A 150 -1.86 18.84 4.33
CA ILE A 150 -1.65 17.78 3.34
C ILE A 150 -2.19 18.19 1.97
N VAL A 151 -3.38 18.79 1.90
CA VAL A 151 -3.99 19.26 0.64
C VAL A 151 -3.13 20.32 -0.03
N LYS A 152 -2.46 21.18 0.74
CA LYS A 152 -1.52 22.20 0.23
C LYS A 152 -0.33 21.60 -0.52
N LYS A 153 0.01 20.33 -0.27
CA LYS A 153 1.14 19.62 -0.91
C LYS A 153 0.82 19.12 -2.31
N PHE A 154 -0.44 19.19 -2.72
CA PHE A 154 -0.88 18.68 -4.00
C PHE A 154 -0.40 19.58 -5.15
N PRO A 155 0.22 19.03 -6.20
CA PRO A 155 0.64 19.80 -7.36
C PRO A 155 -0.57 20.44 -8.07
N ASN A 156 -0.28 21.45 -8.89
CA ASN A 156 -1.30 22.19 -9.65
C ASN A 156 -1.66 21.46 -10.96
N THR A 157 -2.07 20.20 -10.83
CA THR A 157 -2.58 19.41 -11.94
C THR A 157 -4.09 19.29 -11.90
N THR A 158 -4.69 18.97 -13.05
CA THR A 158 -6.15 18.90 -13.21
C THR A 158 -6.75 17.89 -12.23
N GLU A 159 -6.13 16.71 -12.13
CA GLU A 159 -6.54 15.59 -11.29
C GLU A 159 -6.52 15.98 -9.81
N MET A 160 -5.43 16.61 -9.35
CA MET A 160 -5.31 17.08 -7.98
C MET A 160 -6.29 18.20 -7.66
N THR A 161 -6.59 19.06 -8.63
CA THR A 161 -7.59 20.13 -8.49
C THR A 161 -9.00 19.56 -8.35
N VAL A 162 -9.32 18.49 -9.08
CA VAL A 162 -10.59 17.77 -8.92
C VAL A 162 -10.71 17.18 -7.52
N ILE A 163 -9.64 16.58 -6.97
CA ILE A 163 -9.66 16.05 -5.61
C ILE A 163 -9.84 17.18 -4.59
N LYS A 164 -9.10 18.30 -4.71
CA LYS A 164 -9.26 19.49 -3.86
C LYS A 164 -10.72 19.97 -3.83
N THR A 165 -11.29 20.18 -5.02
CA THR A 165 -12.68 20.62 -5.18
C THR A 165 -13.66 19.63 -4.56
N THR A 166 -13.42 18.33 -4.71
CA THR A 166 -14.29 17.29 -4.11
C THR A 166 -14.25 17.34 -2.58
N LEU A 167 -13.07 17.58 -2.00
CA LEU A 167 -12.90 17.72 -0.55
C LEU A 167 -13.64 18.96 -0.03
N ASP A 168 -13.48 20.11 -0.70
CA ASP A 168 -14.09 21.39 -0.31
C ASP A 168 -15.63 21.34 -0.34
N HIS A 169 -16.20 20.60 -1.30
CA HIS A 169 -17.65 20.48 -1.48
C HIS A 169 -18.25 19.22 -0.82
N SER A 170 -17.45 18.43 -0.10
CA SER A 170 -17.92 17.18 0.51
C SER A 170 -18.91 17.39 1.67
N GLY A 171 -18.91 18.59 2.28
CA GLY A 171 -19.67 18.87 3.50
C GLY A 171 -19.17 18.12 4.75
N VAL A 172 -18.05 17.40 4.63
CA VAL A 172 -17.42 16.62 5.69
C VAL A 172 -16.10 17.31 6.09
N PRO A 173 -15.70 17.29 7.37
CA PRO A 173 -14.40 17.82 7.77
C PRO A 173 -13.23 17.17 7.00
N VAL A 174 -12.32 18.01 6.50
CA VAL A 174 -11.16 17.59 5.70
C VAL A 174 -10.10 16.97 6.61
N THR A 175 -10.29 15.71 7.01
CA THR A 175 -9.31 15.00 7.85
C THR A 175 -8.15 14.45 7.02
N PRO A 176 -6.97 14.19 7.62
CA PRO A 176 -5.83 13.59 6.93
C PRO A 176 -6.22 12.25 6.28
N TYR A 177 -7.00 11.44 6.99
CA TYR A 177 -7.45 10.14 6.50
C TYR A 177 -8.40 10.25 5.31
N LEU A 178 -9.27 11.26 5.28
CA LEU A 178 -10.14 11.52 4.13
C LEU A 178 -9.32 11.91 2.90
N VAL A 179 -8.36 12.83 3.06
CA VAL A 179 -7.46 13.27 1.99
C VAL A 179 -6.68 12.08 1.42
N LEU A 180 -6.09 11.25 2.30
CA LEU A 180 -5.36 10.04 1.90
C LEU A 180 -6.25 9.00 1.22
N LYS A 181 -7.54 8.89 1.61
CA LYS A 181 -8.51 8.00 0.96
C LYS A 181 -8.76 8.40 -0.50
N HIS A 182 -8.96 9.70 -0.77
CA HIS A 182 -9.13 10.19 -2.13
C HIS A 182 -7.87 9.99 -2.99
N LEU A 183 -6.68 10.25 -2.43
CA LEU A 183 -5.41 9.96 -3.11
C LEU A 183 -5.26 8.48 -3.45
N LYS A 184 -5.61 7.59 -2.50
CA LYS A 184 -5.58 6.15 -2.75
C LYS A 184 -6.54 5.75 -3.89
N GLN A 185 -7.78 6.23 -3.85
CA GLN A 185 -8.75 5.96 -4.90
C GLN A 185 -8.26 6.44 -6.27
N HIS A 186 -7.63 7.60 -6.33
CA HIS A 186 -7.03 8.11 -7.56
C HIS A 186 -5.87 7.22 -8.06
N ALA A 187 -4.98 6.79 -7.18
CA ALA A 187 -3.89 5.87 -7.53
C ALA A 187 -4.43 4.52 -8.05
N ASP A 188 -5.46 3.97 -7.40
CA ASP A 188 -6.10 2.72 -7.81
C ASP A 188 -6.77 2.85 -9.20
N ASN A 189 -7.38 4.01 -9.50
CA ASN A 189 -7.95 4.30 -10.81
C ASN A 189 -6.89 4.40 -11.92
N ILE A 190 -5.74 5.01 -11.63
CA ILE A 190 -4.60 5.07 -12.56
C ILE A 190 -4.10 3.65 -12.85
N ALA A 191 -3.89 2.84 -11.82
CA ALA A 191 -3.44 1.46 -11.97
C ALA A 191 -4.41 0.60 -12.78
N SER A 192 -5.72 0.82 -12.61
CA SER A 192 -6.77 0.12 -13.36
C SER A 192 -6.90 0.58 -14.81
N SER A 193 -6.51 1.83 -15.10
CA SER A 193 -6.57 2.44 -16.44
C SER A 193 -5.26 2.29 -17.23
N ALA A 194 -4.21 1.75 -16.60
CA ALA A 194 -2.97 1.46 -17.29
C ALA A 194 -3.24 0.52 -18.46
N PRO A 195 -2.69 0.78 -19.67
CA PRO A 195 -2.88 -0.10 -20.79
C PRO A 195 -2.34 -1.48 -20.41
N ILE A 196 -3.25 -2.44 -20.28
CA ILE A 196 -2.91 -3.86 -20.28
C ILE A 196 -2.03 -4.02 -21.52
N VAL A 197 -0.76 -4.40 -21.35
CA VAL A 197 0.03 -4.95 -22.45
C VAL A 197 -0.82 -6.09 -22.97
N GLN A 198 -1.51 -5.86 -24.08
CA GLN A 198 -2.39 -6.83 -24.68
C GLN A 198 -1.53 -8.05 -25.02
N SER A 199 -1.44 -9.03 -24.12
CA SER A 199 -1.35 -10.40 -24.58
C SER A 199 -2.65 -10.62 -25.33
N SER A 200 -2.58 -10.43 -26.65
CA SER A 200 -3.61 -10.72 -27.65
C SER A 200 -4.99 -10.92 -27.04
N GLN A 201 -5.81 -9.88 -26.97
CA GLN A 201 -7.23 -10.09 -26.81
C GLN A 201 -7.64 -11.08 -27.91
N VAL A 202 -7.90 -12.33 -27.53
CA VAL A 202 -8.62 -13.27 -28.38
C VAL A 202 -10.03 -12.71 -28.42
N ALA A 203 -10.27 -11.80 -29.36
CA ALA A 203 -11.61 -11.54 -29.83
C ALA A 203 -12.12 -12.89 -30.35
N LEU A 204 -13.02 -13.53 -29.62
CA LEU A 204 -13.90 -14.54 -30.17
C LEU A 204 -14.72 -13.83 -31.24
N PHE A 205 -14.20 -13.79 -32.47
CA PHE A 205 -14.99 -13.49 -33.64
C PHE A 205 -16.05 -14.57 -33.74
N THR A 206 -17.21 -14.36 -33.13
CA THR A 206 -18.44 -15.03 -33.55
C THR A 206 -18.91 -14.36 -34.83
N ASP A 207 -18.13 -14.49 -35.90
CA ASP A 207 -18.69 -14.33 -37.23
C ASP A 207 -19.50 -15.60 -37.48
N ALA A 208 -20.77 -15.59 -37.05
CA ALA A 208 -21.73 -16.68 -37.19
C ALA A 208 -22.15 -16.93 -38.65
N SER A 209 -21.41 -16.37 -39.61
CA SER A 209 -21.65 -16.58 -41.03
C SER A 209 -21.36 -18.03 -41.39
N ARG A 210 -22.41 -18.77 -41.78
CA ARG A 210 -22.31 -20.12 -42.37
C ARG A 210 -21.90 -20.09 -43.86
N LEU A 211 -21.52 -18.91 -44.37
CA LEU A 211 -21.17 -18.73 -45.78
C LEU A 211 -19.70 -19.14 -46.01
N CYS A 212 -19.47 -19.93 -47.06
CA CYS A 212 -18.14 -20.28 -47.51
C CYS A 212 -17.51 -19.12 -48.30
N LYS A 213 -16.24 -18.81 -48.03
CA LYS A 213 -15.46 -17.81 -48.79
C LYS A 213 -14.88 -18.43 -50.07
N PRO A 214 -14.54 -17.66 -51.11
CA PRO A 214 -13.96 -18.21 -52.34
C PRO A 214 -12.69 -19.02 -52.04
N LYS A 215 -12.60 -20.24 -52.59
CA LYS A 215 -11.52 -21.23 -52.37
C LYS A 215 -11.39 -21.76 -50.93
N THR A 216 -12.37 -21.57 -50.05
CA THR A 216 -12.32 -22.11 -48.67
C THR A 216 -13.70 -22.56 -48.20
N HIS A 217 -13.80 -23.80 -47.73
CA HIS A 217 -15.03 -24.31 -47.12
C HIS A 217 -15.13 -23.89 -45.65
N ASN A 218 -16.33 -23.51 -45.23
CA ASN A 218 -16.62 -23.23 -43.82
C ASN A 218 -17.21 -24.49 -43.19
N THR A 219 -16.59 -25.01 -42.13
CA THR A 219 -17.02 -26.24 -41.44
C THR A 219 -18.40 -26.12 -40.78
N LEU A 220 -18.91 -24.90 -40.61
CA LEU A 220 -20.26 -24.61 -40.12
C LEU A 220 -21.29 -24.41 -41.25
N ALA A 221 -20.92 -24.64 -42.51
CA ALA A 221 -21.84 -24.55 -43.64
C ALA A 221 -22.86 -25.70 -43.64
N ASN A 222 -24.08 -25.44 -44.12
CA ASN A 222 -25.15 -26.44 -44.21
C ASN A 222 -24.96 -27.47 -45.35
N HIS A 223 -23.75 -27.66 -45.86
CA HIS A 223 -23.41 -28.65 -46.89
C HIS A 223 -22.00 -29.21 -46.64
N PRO A 224 -21.72 -30.47 -47.03
CA PRO A 224 -20.39 -31.05 -46.89
C PRO A 224 -19.39 -30.39 -47.85
N GLU A 225 -18.10 -30.40 -47.49
CA GLU A 225 -17.00 -29.78 -48.23
C GLU A 225 -16.94 -30.19 -49.70
N GLU A 226 -17.16 -31.48 -49.97
CA GLU A 226 -17.16 -32.09 -51.30
C GLU A 226 -18.15 -31.43 -52.27
N LYS A 227 -19.22 -30.80 -51.74
CA LYS A 227 -20.27 -30.15 -52.52
C LYS A 227 -20.21 -28.62 -52.47
N CYS A 228 -19.15 -28.05 -51.90
CA CYS A 228 -19.00 -26.61 -51.74
C CYS A 228 -18.61 -25.93 -53.06
N TRP A 229 -19.52 -25.20 -53.68
CA TRP A 229 -19.27 -24.51 -54.96
C TRP A 229 -18.30 -23.33 -54.85
N LYS A 230 -17.98 -22.87 -53.63
CA LYS A 230 -16.95 -21.85 -53.42
C LYS A 230 -15.55 -22.45 -53.37
N LEU A 231 -15.42 -23.72 -52.98
CA LEU A 231 -14.19 -24.48 -53.08
C LEU A 231 -14.00 -25.09 -54.48
N TYR A 232 -15.10 -25.60 -55.05
CA TYR A 232 -15.14 -26.25 -56.36
C TYR A 232 -16.15 -25.56 -57.29
N PRO A 233 -15.78 -24.45 -57.97
CA PRO A 233 -16.70 -23.68 -58.81
C PRO A 233 -17.37 -24.47 -59.94
N HIS A 234 -16.73 -25.54 -60.41
CA HIS A 234 -17.24 -26.42 -61.46
C HIS A 234 -18.43 -27.29 -61.01
N LEU A 235 -18.68 -27.41 -59.70
CA LEU A 235 -19.83 -28.14 -59.15
C LEU A 235 -21.10 -27.29 -59.06
N ARG A 236 -21.03 -25.99 -59.42
CA ARG A 236 -22.16 -25.08 -59.38
C ARG A 236 -23.24 -25.53 -60.40
N PRO A 237 -24.48 -25.83 -59.97
CA PRO A 237 -25.55 -26.20 -60.87
C PRO A 237 -25.80 -25.08 -61.90
N ALA A 238 -26.04 -25.46 -63.15
CA ALA A 238 -26.59 -24.55 -64.14
C ALA A 238 -27.96 -24.06 -63.65
N PHE A 239 -28.23 -22.76 -63.79
CA PHE A 239 -29.53 -22.20 -63.40
C PHE A 239 -30.66 -22.94 -64.12
N PRO A 240 -31.67 -23.48 -63.42
CA PRO A 240 -32.86 -23.98 -64.09
C PRO A 240 -33.61 -22.81 -64.75
N PRO A 241 -34.31 -23.04 -65.87
CA PRO A 241 -35.12 -22.01 -66.50
C PRO A 241 -36.23 -21.55 -65.54
N ARG A 242 -36.46 -20.23 -65.48
CA ARG A 242 -37.55 -19.61 -64.70
C ARG A 242 -38.90 -20.22 -65.07
N THR A 243 -39.50 -20.99 -64.18
CA THR A 243 -40.94 -21.26 -64.23
C THR A 243 -41.68 -20.02 -63.70
N SER A 244 -42.43 -19.37 -64.58
CA SER A 244 -43.41 -18.34 -64.21
C SER A 244 -44.50 -18.99 -63.35
N GLY A 245 -44.66 -18.54 -62.11
CA GLY A 245 -45.64 -19.12 -61.21
C GLY A 245 -45.92 -18.28 -59.98
N SER A 246 -46.82 -17.31 -60.17
CA SER A 246 -47.70 -16.61 -59.22
C SER A 246 -47.18 -16.14 -57.85
N ARG A 247 -47.20 -14.81 -57.76
CA ARG A 247 -47.22 -13.95 -56.58
C ARG A 247 -48.47 -14.24 -55.73
N SER A 248 -48.34 -14.23 -54.41
CA SER A 248 -49.42 -13.86 -53.49
C SER A 248 -48.82 -13.17 -52.27
N GLU A 249 -48.92 -11.84 -52.25
CA GLU A 249 -48.82 -11.02 -51.04
C GLU A 249 -50.00 -11.34 -50.13
N SER A 250 -49.77 -11.40 -48.82
CA SER A 250 -50.85 -11.36 -47.84
C SER A 250 -50.38 -10.51 -46.66
N THR A 251 -51.22 -9.52 -46.39
CA THR A 251 -51.19 -8.55 -45.29
C THR A 251 -51.25 -9.23 -43.93
#